data_AF-A0A379GFC1-F1
#
_entry.id   AF-A0A379GFC1-F1
#
_cell.length_a   1.000
_cell.length_b   1.000
_cell.length_c   1.000
_cell.angle_alpha   90.00
_cell.angle_beta   90.00
_cell.angle_gamma   90.00
#
_symmetry.space_group_name_H-M   'P 1'
#
loop_
_entity.id
_entity.type
_entity.pdbx_description
1 polymer ?
#
loop_
_entity_poly.entity_id
_entity_poly.type
_entity_poly.pdbx_seq_one_letter_code
_entity_poly.pdbx_strand_id
1 'polypeptide(L)'
;MRLNIYINGSIVSSENIFNAKTVKLLFNKGVTFLNGMFYKFQLPSEGGEISQAVRDKIYPLKCLSNPNLSEKDLPNLTSTAFGRNSIFSLIDNLSNVKNYNPTISELGDFYEHIPDVDMILCTDMDTEPADFVISSKSKLVYVHVKCGKTINPESSAGAITEVGSQALKNIHFLISQNSSLEYANLSRLKKCWPSDNGNDNGIKLNSRIRLYNKKFDINHSLDDVLDLIKDRRSMISVRKEIWIVIGNAFSKKHFENQFSGIGKISAESLQAYQLIDTWLLQASSYDIDVKFFVSD
;
A
#
# COMPACT_ATOMS: atom_id res chain seq x y z
N MET A 1 -21.90 -23.87 -42.01
CA MET A 1 -21.97 -24.84 -40.89
C MET A 1 -23.31 -24.65 -40.20
N ARG A 2 -24.18 -25.67 -40.15
CA ARG A 2 -25.47 -25.59 -39.41
C ARG A 2 -25.21 -25.96 -37.95
N LEU A 3 -25.57 -25.08 -37.02
CA LEU A 3 -25.43 -25.30 -35.58
C LEU A 3 -26.73 -25.93 -35.05
N ASN A 4 -26.68 -27.19 -34.61
CA ASN A 4 -27.82 -27.85 -33.97
C ASN A 4 -27.68 -27.76 -32.46
N ILE A 5 -28.63 -27.12 -31.78
CA ILE A 5 -28.63 -26.97 -30.33
C ILE A 5 -29.67 -27.93 -29.73
N TYR A 6 -29.25 -28.72 -28.74
CA TYR A 6 -30.09 -29.70 -28.08
C TYR A 6 -30.37 -29.27 -26.62
N ILE A 7 -31.64 -29.32 -26.22
CA ILE A 7 -32.06 -29.19 -24.81
C ILE A 7 -32.92 -30.40 -24.48
N ASN A 8 -32.56 -31.15 -23.42
CA ASN A 8 -33.25 -32.39 -23.01
C ASN A 8 -33.46 -33.37 -24.18
N GLY A 9 -32.46 -33.53 -25.05
CA GLY A 9 -32.50 -34.44 -26.20
C GLY A 9 -33.31 -33.95 -27.42
N SER A 10 -33.96 -32.78 -27.34
CA SER A 10 -34.73 -32.20 -28.46
C SER A 10 -33.94 -31.09 -29.16
N ILE A 11 -34.00 -31.06 -30.50
CA ILE A 11 -33.42 -29.95 -31.29
C ILE A 11 -34.27 -28.71 -31.07
N VAL A 12 -33.63 -27.61 -30.71
CA VAL A 12 -34.28 -26.32 -30.49
C VAL A 12 -33.72 -25.30 -31.48
N SER A 13 -34.59 -24.43 -32.00
CA SER A 13 -34.19 -23.29 -32.83
C SER A 13 -33.18 -22.42 -32.08
N SER A 14 -32.09 -22.06 -32.76
CA SER A 14 -31.08 -21.14 -32.23
C SER A 14 -31.69 -19.77 -31.91
N GLU A 15 -32.61 -19.27 -32.73
CA GLU A 15 -33.29 -17.99 -32.50
C GLU A 15 -34.09 -18.01 -31.19
N ASN A 16 -34.77 -19.11 -30.88
CA ASN A 16 -35.52 -19.24 -29.63
C ASN A 16 -34.62 -19.25 -28.39
N ILE A 17 -33.39 -19.75 -28.49
CA ILE A 17 -32.45 -19.76 -27.37
C ILE A 17 -31.82 -18.38 -27.20
N PHE A 18 -31.34 -17.77 -28.28
CA PHE A 18 -30.64 -16.49 -28.22
C PHE A 18 -31.56 -15.30 -27.92
N ASN A 19 -32.85 -15.39 -28.28
CA ASN A 19 -33.81 -14.30 -28.05
C ASN A 19 -34.60 -14.44 -26.74
N ALA A 20 -34.76 -15.65 -26.18
CA ALA A 20 -35.59 -15.88 -24.99
C ALA A 20 -34.81 -16.17 -23.70
N LYS A 21 -33.49 -16.43 -23.78
CA LYS A 21 -32.65 -16.74 -22.62
C LYS A 21 -31.35 -15.95 -22.66
N THR A 22 -30.83 -15.59 -21.49
CA THR A 22 -29.44 -15.14 -21.38
C THR A 22 -28.52 -16.33 -21.60
N VAL A 23 -27.77 -16.33 -22.69
CA VAL A 23 -26.88 -17.44 -23.09
C VAL A 23 -25.43 -17.00 -22.93
N LYS A 24 -24.61 -17.77 -22.22
CA LYS A 24 -23.15 -17.61 -22.17
C LYS A 24 -22.53 -18.57 -23.19
N LEU A 25 -21.95 -18.05 -24.27
CA LEU A 25 -21.24 -18.89 -25.24
C LEU A 25 -19.75 -18.92 -24.88
N LEU A 26 -19.21 -20.12 -24.69
CA LEU A 26 -17.80 -20.36 -24.44
C LEU A 26 -17.15 -20.81 -25.75
N PHE A 27 -16.20 -20.02 -26.24
CA PHE A 27 -15.40 -20.32 -27.42
C PHE A 27 -14.05 -20.90 -27.00
N ASN A 28 -13.42 -21.63 -27.92
CA ASN A 28 -12.03 -22.08 -27.73
C ASN A 28 -11.11 -20.90 -27.42
N LYS A 29 -10.08 -21.16 -26.59
CA LYS A 29 -9.10 -20.14 -26.11
C LYS A 29 -9.70 -19.07 -25.17
N GLY A 30 -10.74 -19.41 -24.41
CA GLY A 30 -11.21 -18.58 -23.28
C GLY A 30 -12.02 -17.34 -23.67
N VAL A 31 -12.49 -17.25 -24.92
CA VAL A 31 -13.38 -16.17 -25.34
C VAL A 31 -14.81 -16.50 -24.92
N THR A 32 -15.49 -15.56 -24.28
CA THR A 32 -16.88 -15.65 -23.82
C THR A 32 -17.70 -14.58 -24.51
N PHE A 33 -18.85 -14.93 -25.08
CA PHE A 33 -19.84 -13.93 -25.52
C PHE A 33 -20.93 -13.77 -24.46
N LEU A 34 -21.19 -12.53 -24.05
CA LEU A 34 -22.21 -12.17 -23.08
C LEU A 34 -22.81 -10.80 -23.46
N ASN A 35 -24.13 -10.68 -23.48
CA ASN A 35 -24.86 -9.42 -23.72
C ASN A 35 -24.39 -8.62 -24.94
N GLY A 36 -24.12 -9.27 -26.07
CA GLY A 36 -23.71 -8.58 -27.30
C GLY A 36 -22.21 -8.30 -27.42
N MET A 37 -21.41 -8.62 -26.40
CA MET A 37 -19.96 -8.38 -26.39
C MET A 37 -19.15 -9.67 -26.24
N PHE A 38 -17.96 -9.67 -26.85
CA PHE A 38 -16.95 -10.72 -26.66
C PHE A 38 -15.97 -10.29 -25.56
N TYR A 39 -15.72 -11.20 -24.64
CA TYR A 39 -14.80 -11.06 -23.52
C TYR A 39 -13.74 -12.14 -23.64
N LYS A 40 -12.50 -11.83 -23.32
CA LYS A 40 -11.47 -12.86 -23.14
C LYS A 40 -10.71 -12.51 -21.88
N PHE A 41 -10.64 -13.44 -20.93
CA PHE A 41 -9.70 -13.29 -19.84
C PHE A 41 -8.31 -13.48 -20.43
N GLN A 42 -7.45 -12.47 -20.28
CA GLN A 42 -6.06 -12.53 -20.70
C GLN A 42 -5.19 -12.23 -19.50
N LEU A 43 -4.14 -13.02 -19.34
CA LEU A 43 -3.08 -12.65 -18.42
C LEU A 43 -2.39 -11.39 -18.97
N PRO A 44 -1.81 -10.53 -18.13
CA PRO A 44 -1.02 -9.37 -18.58
C PRO A 44 0.12 -9.77 -19.51
N SER A 45 0.71 -10.95 -19.31
CA SER A 45 1.71 -11.54 -20.20
C SER A 45 1.19 -11.83 -21.61
N GLU A 46 -0.12 -11.98 -21.78
CA GLU A 46 -0.78 -12.26 -23.06
C GLU A 46 -1.37 -11.00 -23.70
N GLY A 47 -1.90 -10.08 -22.89
CA GLY A 47 -2.49 -8.82 -23.36
C GLY A 47 -1.46 -7.71 -23.55
N GLY A 48 -0.32 -7.78 -22.86
CA GLY A 48 0.69 -6.72 -22.89
C GLY A 48 0.30 -5.47 -22.12
N GLU A 49 -0.75 -5.51 -21.29
CA GLU A 49 -1.35 -4.35 -20.62
C GLU A 49 -1.54 -4.60 -19.11
N ILE A 50 -1.28 -3.56 -18.29
CA ILE A 50 -1.61 -3.55 -16.85
C ILE A 50 -3.11 -3.25 -16.70
N SER A 51 -3.80 -4.04 -15.88
CA SER A 51 -5.19 -3.78 -15.50
C SER A 51 -5.35 -2.40 -14.86
N GLN A 52 -6.45 -1.70 -15.18
CA GLN A 52 -6.73 -0.38 -14.61
C GLN A 52 -6.75 -0.42 -13.07
N ALA A 53 -7.27 -1.51 -12.49
CA ALA A 53 -7.30 -1.73 -11.05
C ALA A 53 -5.89 -1.70 -10.41
N VAL A 54 -4.87 -2.22 -11.08
CA VAL A 54 -3.47 -2.12 -10.59
C VAL A 54 -2.93 -0.71 -10.79
N ARG A 55 -3.16 -0.10 -11.96
CA ARG A 55 -2.67 1.27 -12.26
C ARG A 55 -3.17 2.30 -11.26
N ASP A 56 -4.44 2.21 -10.87
CA ASP A 56 -5.09 3.14 -9.93
C ASP A 56 -4.56 3.03 -8.49
N LYS A 57 -3.77 2.00 -8.19
CA LYS A 57 -3.16 1.77 -6.87
C LYS A 57 -1.69 2.18 -6.82
N ILE A 58 -1.07 2.55 -7.95
CA ILE A 58 0.33 2.98 -8.01
C ILE A 58 0.40 4.50 -8.20
N TYR A 59 0.87 5.19 -7.17
CA TYR A 59 0.98 6.64 -7.07
C TYR A 59 2.45 7.05 -7.19
N PRO A 60 2.84 7.74 -8.28
CA PRO A 60 4.21 8.24 -8.42
C PRO A 60 4.37 9.51 -7.57
N LEU A 61 5.40 9.56 -6.72
CA LEU A 61 5.74 10.74 -5.94
C LEU A 61 7.18 11.18 -6.26
N LYS A 62 7.35 12.43 -6.69
CA LYS A 62 8.67 12.97 -7.06
C LYS A 62 9.66 12.96 -5.90
N CYS A 63 9.18 13.16 -4.67
CA CYS A 63 10.02 13.10 -3.46
C CYS A 63 10.66 11.72 -3.23
N LEU A 64 10.13 10.66 -3.84
CA LEU A 64 10.64 9.29 -3.75
C LEU A 64 11.74 8.98 -4.78
N SER A 65 12.13 9.95 -5.61
CA SER A 65 13.21 9.85 -6.61
C SER A 65 14.32 10.87 -6.29
N ASN A 66 15.24 10.54 -5.39
CA ASN A 66 16.30 11.47 -4.97
C ASN A 66 17.61 10.72 -4.61
N PRO A 67 18.79 11.11 -5.11
CA PRO A 67 20.05 10.38 -4.90
C PRO A 67 20.48 10.23 -3.44
N ASN A 68 20.06 11.16 -2.59
CA ASN A 68 20.41 11.12 -1.17
C ASN A 68 19.32 10.49 -0.31
N LEU A 69 18.19 10.07 -0.91
CA LEU A 69 17.08 9.47 -0.18
C LEU A 69 17.48 8.10 0.37
N SER A 70 17.15 7.88 1.63
CA SER A 70 17.27 6.60 2.32
C SER A 70 15.97 6.26 3.06
N GLU A 71 15.90 5.08 3.67
CA GLU A 71 14.73 4.70 4.47
C GLU A 71 14.60 5.60 5.70
N LYS A 72 15.69 5.73 6.47
CA LYS A 72 15.69 6.29 7.84
C LYS A 72 16.68 7.44 8.08
N ASP A 73 17.70 7.60 7.23
CA ASP A 73 18.78 8.59 7.35
C ASP A 73 19.34 8.71 8.80
N LEU A 74 19.62 7.55 9.41
CA LEU A 74 20.04 7.43 10.81
C LEU A 74 21.22 8.35 11.21
N PRO A 75 22.25 8.56 10.37
CA PRO A 75 23.35 9.45 10.73
C PRO A 75 22.91 10.90 10.99
N ASN A 76 21.83 11.37 10.35
CA ASN A 76 21.31 12.73 10.47
C ASN A 76 20.06 12.82 11.37
N LEU A 77 19.77 11.77 12.15
CA LEU A 77 18.73 11.79 13.17
C LEU A 77 19.00 12.88 14.21
N THR A 78 17.95 13.59 14.61
CA THR A 78 17.96 14.52 15.74
C THR A 78 17.04 14.00 16.85
N SER A 79 17.09 14.62 18.03
CA SER A 79 16.17 14.24 19.11
C SER A 79 14.70 14.53 18.78
N THR A 80 14.42 15.40 17.83
CA THR A 80 13.05 15.85 17.53
C THR A 80 12.55 15.45 16.15
N ALA A 81 13.42 14.99 15.24
CA ALA A 81 13.07 14.73 13.85
C ALA A 81 13.98 13.65 13.23
N PHE A 82 13.40 12.86 12.33
CA PHE A 82 14.13 11.94 11.45
C PHE A 82 15.11 12.69 10.53
N GLY A 83 16.10 11.99 9.99
CA GLY A 83 17.04 12.59 9.05
C GLY A 83 16.32 13.08 7.80
N ARG A 84 16.64 14.30 7.34
CA ARG A 84 15.84 15.02 6.32
C ARG A 84 15.78 14.31 4.96
N ASN A 85 16.79 13.49 4.64
CA ASN A 85 16.81 12.73 3.40
C ASN A 85 16.28 11.30 3.61
N SER A 86 15.22 11.16 4.40
CA SER A 86 14.58 9.87 4.66
C SER A 86 13.10 9.87 4.29
N ILE A 87 12.62 8.70 3.85
CA ILE A 87 11.17 8.48 3.68
C ILE A 87 10.45 8.63 5.03
N PHE A 88 11.08 8.25 6.14
CA PHE A 88 10.56 8.49 7.49
C PHE A 88 10.29 9.98 7.74
N SER A 89 11.21 10.87 7.35
CA SER A 89 10.99 12.32 7.44
C SER A 89 9.89 12.81 6.49
N LEU A 90 9.79 12.26 5.28
CA LEU A 90 8.73 12.62 4.33
C LEU A 90 7.34 12.28 4.87
N ILE A 91 7.20 11.15 5.57
CA ILE A 91 5.97 10.76 6.27
C ILE A 91 5.74 11.65 7.50
N ASP A 92 6.78 11.91 8.31
CA ASP A 92 6.68 12.72 9.54
C ASP A 92 6.28 14.18 9.28
N ASN A 93 6.46 14.69 8.05
CA ASN A 93 5.96 16.00 7.62
C ASN A 93 4.44 16.14 7.79
N LEU A 94 3.68 15.05 7.72
CA LEU A 94 2.25 15.04 8.05
C LEU A 94 1.97 15.55 9.47
N SER A 95 2.92 15.40 10.40
CA SER A 95 2.77 15.90 11.78
C SER A 95 2.77 17.43 11.86
N ASN A 96 3.17 18.13 10.79
CA ASN A 96 3.16 19.60 10.73
C ASN A 96 1.74 20.19 10.75
N VAL A 97 0.68 19.38 10.64
CA VAL A 97 -0.71 19.82 10.90
C VAL A 97 -0.92 20.43 12.28
N LYS A 98 -0.03 20.14 13.24
CA LYS A 98 -0.03 20.74 14.59
C LYS A 98 0.39 22.22 14.60
N ASN A 99 1.07 22.68 13.57
CA ASN A 99 1.57 24.05 13.48
C ASN A 99 0.40 25.01 13.19
N TYR A 100 0.60 26.29 13.46
CA TYR A 100 -0.39 27.31 13.13
C TYR A 100 -0.37 27.58 11.62
N ASN A 101 -1.47 27.27 10.92
CA ASN A 101 -1.65 27.46 9.47
C ASN A 101 -0.48 26.94 8.60
N PRO A 102 -0.16 25.64 8.65
CA PRO A 102 0.88 25.06 7.82
C PRO A 102 0.49 25.16 6.34
N THR A 103 1.48 25.39 5.49
CA THR A 103 1.33 25.31 4.03
C THR A 103 1.25 23.86 3.58
N ILE A 104 0.62 23.59 2.44
CA ILE A 104 0.53 22.22 1.87
C ILE A 104 1.93 21.61 1.66
N SER A 105 2.90 22.43 1.23
CA SER A 105 4.30 22.01 1.05
C SER A 105 4.93 21.50 2.36
N GLU A 106 4.65 22.15 3.49
CA GLU A 106 5.14 21.71 4.81
C GLU A 106 4.48 20.41 5.29
N LEU A 107 3.28 20.09 4.79
CA LEU A 107 2.57 18.84 5.11
C LEU A 107 3.07 17.65 4.28
N GLY A 108 3.77 17.93 3.17
CA GLY A 108 4.38 16.93 2.30
C GLY A 108 3.39 16.23 1.35
N ASP A 109 3.93 15.46 0.41
CA ASP A 109 3.17 14.86 -0.69
C ASP A 109 2.13 13.81 -0.22
N PHE A 110 2.32 13.21 0.96
CA PHE A 110 1.37 12.25 1.52
C PHE A 110 0.08 12.90 2.05
N TYR A 111 0.06 14.22 2.25
CA TYR A 111 -1.06 14.94 2.84
C TYR A 111 -2.35 14.78 2.02
N GLU A 112 -2.25 14.79 0.68
CA GLU A 112 -3.40 14.65 -0.21
C GLU A 112 -4.12 13.29 -0.03
N HIS A 113 -3.43 12.29 0.51
CA HIS A 113 -3.98 10.96 0.74
C HIS A 113 -4.60 10.80 2.14
N ILE A 114 -4.29 11.70 3.09
CA ILE A 114 -4.83 11.74 4.46
C ILE A 114 -4.86 13.16 5.08
N PRO A 115 -5.66 14.10 4.54
CA PRO A 115 -5.58 15.52 4.93
C PRO A 115 -5.98 15.79 6.39
N ASP A 116 -6.82 14.94 7.00
CA ASP A 116 -7.29 15.09 8.39
C ASP A 116 -6.52 14.26 9.40
N VAL A 117 -5.25 13.98 9.15
CA VAL A 117 -4.39 13.24 10.08
C VAL A 117 -4.44 13.86 11.48
N ASP A 118 -4.63 13.01 12.48
CA ASP A 118 -4.66 13.42 13.88
C ASP A 118 -3.84 12.51 14.79
N MET A 119 -3.38 11.36 14.28
CA MET A 119 -2.48 10.44 14.98
C MET A 119 -1.40 9.91 14.04
N ILE A 120 -0.15 9.95 14.49
CA ILE A 120 1.02 9.38 13.82
C ILE A 120 1.91 8.74 14.89
N LEU A 121 2.18 7.45 14.73
CA LEU A 121 3.03 6.66 15.62
C LEU A 121 4.12 5.96 14.79
N CYS A 122 5.38 6.13 15.17
CA CYS A 122 6.50 5.34 14.65
C CYS A 122 6.55 3.97 15.36
N THR A 123 6.24 2.92 14.62
CA THR A 123 6.17 1.53 15.10
C THR A 123 7.36 0.65 14.67
N ASP A 124 8.38 1.26 14.03
CA ASP A 124 9.68 0.66 13.68
C ASP A 124 10.37 -0.10 14.83
N MET A 125 10.37 -1.44 14.74
CA MET A 125 10.79 -2.37 15.81
C MET A 125 11.32 -3.74 15.32
N ASP A 126 11.68 -3.89 14.04
CA ASP A 126 12.15 -5.13 13.38
C ASP A 126 11.07 -6.24 13.24
N THR A 127 10.26 -6.45 14.28
CA THR A 127 9.17 -7.46 14.38
C THR A 127 7.84 -6.76 14.63
N GLU A 128 7.54 -5.85 13.73
CA GLU A 128 6.50 -4.84 13.88
C GLU A 128 5.28 -5.09 13.01
N PRO A 129 4.13 -4.48 13.36
CA PRO A 129 2.97 -4.48 12.49
C PRO A 129 3.18 -3.64 11.21
N ALA A 130 3.93 -2.55 11.28
CA ALA A 130 4.24 -1.58 10.21
C ALA A 130 5.31 -0.60 10.68
N ASP A 131 5.99 0.13 9.79
CA ASP A 131 6.96 1.17 10.15
C ASP A 131 6.29 2.38 10.83
N PHE A 132 5.10 2.74 10.33
CA PHE A 132 4.23 3.76 10.92
C PHE A 132 2.79 3.29 10.99
N VAL A 133 2.09 3.74 12.03
CA VAL A 133 0.62 3.77 12.07
C VAL A 133 0.18 5.22 11.98
N ILE A 134 -0.59 5.55 10.94
CA ILE A 134 -1.14 6.87 10.70
C ILE A 134 -2.64 6.78 10.74
N SER A 135 -3.31 7.78 11.32
CA SER A 135 -4.75 7.75 11.37
C SER A 135 -5.38 9.14 11.39
N SER A 136 -6.61 9.18 10.89
CA SER A 136 -7.58 10.25 11.04
C SER A 136 -8.88 9.67 11.59
N LYS A 137 -9.88 10.53 11.85
CA LYS A 137 -11.22 10.07 12.24
C LYS A 137 -11.89 9.13 11.23
N SER A 138 -11.46 9.12 9.97
CA SER A 138 -12.06 8.31 8.90
C SER A 138 -11.13 7.26 8.31
N LYS A 139 -9.86 7.21 8.73
CA LYS A 139 -8.85 6.31 8.15
C LYS A 139 -7.89 5.78 9.21
N LEU A 140 -7.53 4.50 9.12
CA LEU A 140 -6.42 3.88 9.82
C LEU A 140 -5.49 3.27 8.77
N VAL A 141 -4.23 3.68 8.80
CA VAL A 141 -3.26 3.40 7.76
C VAL A 141 -2.02 2.77 8.37
N TYR A 142 -1.63 1.60 7.87
CA TYR A 142 -0.36 0.96 8.21
C TYR A 142 0.62 1.20 7.07
N VAL A 143 1.75 1.84 7.37
CA VAL A 143 2.73 2.25 6.36
C VAL A 143 3.97 1.37 6.44
N HIS A 144 4.38 0.85 5.30
CA HIS A 144 5.58 0.04 5.14
C HIS A 144 6.53 0.73 4.17
N VAL A 145 7.78 0.87 4.55
CA VAL A 145 8.77 1.70 3.86
C VAL A 145 9.91 0.85 3.33
N LYS A 146 10.32 1.10 2.09
CA LYS A 146 11.54 0.58 1.50
C LYS A 146 12.25 1.67 0.70
N CYS A 147 13.57 1.72 0.75
CA CYS A 147 14.36 2.60 -0.11
C CYS A 147 15.49 1.83 -0.78
N GLY A 148 15.58 1.94 -2.11
CA GLY A 148 16.69 1.44 -2.87
C GLY A 148 17.86 2.42 -2.90
N LYS A 149 18.87 2.08 -3.72
CA LYS A 149 20.13 2.81 -3.83
C LYS A 149 20.28 3.56 -5.15
N THR A 150 19.31 3.49 -6.05
CA THR A 150 19.38 4.07 -7.40
C THR A 150 18.27 5.08 -7.64
N ILE A 151 18.59 6.22 -8.26
CA ILE A 151 17.61 7.25 -8.63
C ILE A 151 16.73 6.86 -9.81
N ASN A 152 17.20 5.92 -10.63
CA ASN A 152 16.49 5.40 -11.78
C ASN A 152 16.22 3.91 -11.51
N PRO A 153 15.35 3.58 -10.55
CA PRO A 153 15.01 2.19 -10.31
C PRO A 153 14.23 1.63 -11.49
N GLU A 154 14.48 0.37 -11.77
CA GLU A 154 13.56 -0.42 -12.59
C GLU A 154 12.34 -0.83 -11.75
N SER A 155 11.58 -1.82 -12.20
CA SER A 155 10.38 -2.30 -11.51
C SER A 155 10.67 -3.59 -10.77
N SER A 156 11.57 -3.53 -9.80
CA SER A 156 12.11 -4.75 -9.19
C SER A 156 11.06 -5.50 -8.37
N ALA A 157 10.82 -6.76 -8.76
CA ALA A 157 9.97 -7.67 -7.99
C ALA A 157 10.57 -7.97 -6.62
N GLY A 158 11.90 -8.01 -6.49
CA GLY A 158 12.56 -8.26 -5.21
C GLY A 158 12.25 -7.17 -4.18
N ALA A 159 12.41 -5.91 -4.58
CA ALA A 159 12.13 -4.76 -3.70
C ALA A 159 10.67 -4.72 -3.24
N ILE A 160 9.73 -4.99 -4.15
CA ILE A 160 8.30 -4.98 -3.81
C ILE A 160 7.91 -6.19 -2.95
N THR A 161 8.50 -7.36 -3.21
CA THR A 161 8.21 -8.62 -2.48
C THR A 161 8.47 -8.48 -0.99
N GLU A 162 9.63 -7.91 -0.62
CA GLU A 162 10.04 -7.78 0.77
C GLU A 162 9.00 -6.97 1.57
N VAL A 163 8.67 -5.78 1.09
CA VAL A 163 7.78 -4.84 1.80
C VAL A 163 6.31 -5.25 1.70
N GLY A 164 5.85 -5.74 0.54
CA GLY A 164 4.46 -6.18 0.35
C GLY A 164 4.12 -7.43 1.17
N SER A 165 5.09 -8.36 1.30
CA SER A 165 4.90 -9.56 2.12
C SER A 165 4.82 -9.21 3.62
N GLN A 166 5.63 -8.26 4.08
CA GLN A 166 5.54 -7.75 5.45
C GLN A 166 4.17 -7.11 5.71
N ALA A 167 3.70 -6.28 4.78
CA ALA A 167 2.42 -5.61 4.89
C ALA A 167 1.24 -6.58 5.03
N LEU A 168 1.18 -7.61 4.17
CA LEU A 168 0.08 -8.57 4.22
C LEU A 168 0.19 -9.57 5.38
N LYS A 169 1.40 -9.92 5.82
CA LYS A 169 1.58 -10.78 7.01
C LYS A 169 0.96 -10.14 8.26
N ASN A 170 1.02 -8.81 8.35
CA ASN A 170 0.55 -8.06 9.51
C ASN A 170 -0.88 -7.53 9.39
N ILE A 171 -1.60 -7.90 8.32
CA ILE A 171 -2.97 -7.47 8.04
C ILE A 171 -3.92 -7.66 9.23
N HIS A 172 -3.73 -8.73 10.00
CA HIS A 172 -4.56 -9.04 11.17
C HIS A 172 -4.50 -7.95 12.25
N PHE A 173 -3.37 -7.26 12.41
CA PHE A 173 -3.26 -6.14 13.34
C PHE A 173 -4.10 -4.93 12.93
N LEU A 174 -4.42 -4.80 11.64
CA LEU A 174 -5.20 -3.70 11.07
C LEU A 174 -6.72 -3.96 11.08
N ILE A 175 -7.17 -5.21 11.10
CA ILE A 175 -8.61 -5.55 10.99
C ILE A 175 -9.21 -6.35 12.15
N SER A 176 -8.38 -6.92 13.04
CA SER A 176 -8.89 -7.76 14.12
C SER A 176 -9.83 -7.01 15.06
N GLN A 177 -10.99 -7.60 15.33
CA GLN A 177 -11.95 -7.09 16.32
C GLN A 177 -11.57 -7.48 17.75
N ASN A 178 -10.53 -8.29 17.94
CA ASN A 178 -10.03 -8.64 19.26
C ASN A 178 -9.28 -7.45 19.87
N SER A 179 -9.89 -6.80 20.86
CA SER A 179 -9.28 -5.68 21.59
C SER A 179 -8.04 -6.09 22.40
N SER A 180 -7.90 -7.37 22.74
CA SER A 180 -6.73 -7.95 23.39
C SER A 180 -5.60 -8.33 22.42
N LEU A 181 -5.77 -8.12 21.11
CA LEU A 181 -4.67 -8.32 20.16
C LEU A 181 -3.64 -7.19 20.33
N GLU A 182 -2.51 -7.55 20.92
CA GLU A 182 -1.35 -6.69 21.16
C GLU A 182 -0.25 -6.93 20.12
N TYR A 183 0.59 -5.92 19.90
CA TYR A 183 1.78 -6.09 19.08
C TYR A 183 2.77 -7.03 19.76
N ALA A 184 3.42 -7.88 18.98
CA ALA A 184 4.33 -8.90 19.51
C ALA A 184 5.49 -8.31 20.36
N ASN A 185 5.91 -7.08 20.09
CA ASN A 185 7.05 -6.44 20.74
C ASN A 185 6.71 -5.10 21.41
N LEU A 186 5.62 -5.05 22.20
CA LEU A 186 5.22 -3.83 22.92
C LEU A 186 6.31 -3.26 23.84
N SER A 187 7.14 -4.12 24.44
CA SER A 187 8.26 -3.68 25.28
C SER A 187 9.27 -2.84 24.49
N ARG A 188 9.51 -3.17 23.22
CA ARG A 188 10.34 -2.40 22.30
C ARG A 188 9.67 -1.09 21.89
N LEU A 189 8.35 -1.07 21.74
CA LEU A 189 7.61 0.15 21.37
C LEU A 189 7.69 1.21 22.47
N LYS A 190 7.71 0.75 23.74
CA LYS A 190 7.86 1.60 24.92
C LYS A 190 9.27 2.20 25.07
N LYS A 191 10.24 1.75 24.27
CA LYS A 191 11.62 2.21 24.31
C LYS A 191 11.91 3.27 23.23
N CYS A 192 13.05 3.93 23.34
CA CYS A 192 13.49 4.93 22.37
C CYS A 192 13.67 4.34 20.95
N TRP A 193 13.52 5.20 19.94
CA TRP A 193 13.87 4.91 18.55
C TRP A 193 15.17 5.64 18.17
N PRO A 194 16.08 5.07 17.34
CA PRO A 194 15.98 3.79 16.64
C PRO A 194 16.36 2.60 17.51
N SER A 195 16.97 2.82 18.67
CA SER A 195 17.28 1.81 19.67
C SER A 195 17.33 2.44 21.06
N ASP A 196 17.44 1.62 22.09
CA ASP A 196 17.61 2.09 23.47
C ASP A 196 18.91 2.86 23.65
N ASN A 197 19.91 2.59 22.81
CA ASN A 197 21.21 3.27 22.79
C ASN A 197 21.25 4.40 21.76
N GLY A 198 20.22 4.55 20.92
CA GLY A 198 20.18 5.52 19.83
C GLY A 198 20.77 4.99 18.53
N ASN A 199 21.09 5.90 17.61
CA ASN A 199 21.93 5.64 16.45
C ASN A 199 23.42 5.49 16.86
N ASP A 200 24.31 5.38 15.89
CA ASP A 200 25.77 5.25 16.13
C ASP A 200 26.37 6.45 16.90
N ASN A 201 25.69 7.59 16.92
CA ASN A 201 26.07 8.80 17.65
C ASN A 201 25.35 8.93 19.01
N GLY A 202 24.60 7.91 19.45
CA GLY A 202 23.84 7.92 20.69
C GLY A 202 22.53 8.75 20.65
N ILE A 203 22.13 9.25 19.48
CA ILE A 203 20.95 10.11 19.32
C ILE A 203 19.69 9.26 19.25
N LYS A 204 18.67 9.68 20.00
CA LYS A 204 17.36 9.02 20.12
C LYS A 204 16.27 10.03 19.85
N LEU A 205 15.19 9.58 19.22
CA LEU A 205 13.97 10.36 19.12
C LEU A 205 13.35 10.51 20.51
N ASN A 206 12.96 11.73 20.86
CA ASN A 206 12.36 12.08 22.15
C ASN A 206 10.98 11.42 22.35
N SER A 207 10.25 11.18 21.26
CA SER A 207 8.99 10.46 21.26
C SER A 207 8.72 9.81 19.91
N ARG A 208 8.29 8.54 19.95
CA ARG A 208 7.74 7.80 18.80
C ARG A 208 6.33 8.28 18.44
N ILE A 209 5.62 8.92 19.37
CA ILE A 209 4.30 9.53 19.14
C ILE A 209 4.56 10.88 18.46
N ARG A 210 4.38 10.91 17.15
CA ARG A 210 4.70 12.08 16.32
C ARG A 210 3.54 13.07 16.25
N LEU A 211 2.33 12.55 16.42
CA LEU A 211 1.09 13.31 16.49
C LEU A 211 0.05 12.51 17.28
N TYR A 212 -0.70 13.16 18.14
CA TYR A 212 -1.90 12.63 18.78
C TYR A 212 -2.91 13.75 19.02
N ASN A 213 -4.17 13.54 18.61
CA ASN A 213 -5.21 14.56 18.61
C ASN A 213 -4.76 15.91 18.00
N LYS A 214 -4.04 15.84 16.87
CA LYS A 214 -3.44 17.00 16.16
C LYS A 214 -2.43 17.81 16.99
N LYS A 215 -1.87 17.23 18.04
CA LYS A 215 -0.83 17.85 18.88
C LYS A 215 0.39 16.95 19.00
N PHE A 216 1.54 17.56 19.29
CA PHE A 216 2.74 16.83 19.69
C PHE A 216 2.94 17.02 21.19
N ASP A 217 3.03 15.92 21.93
CA ASP A 217 3.30 15.91 23.36
C ASP A 217 4.24 14.74 23.65
N ILE A 218 5.42 15.07 24.20
CA ILE A 218 6.48 14.09 24.52
C ILE A 218 6.11 13.19 25.69
N ASN A 219 5.19 13.64 26.55
CA ASN A 219 4.78 12.92 27.75
C ASN A 219 3.48 12.14 27.55
N HIS A 220 2.95 12.13 26.32
CA HIS A 220 1.70 11.45 26.04
C HIS A 220 1.81 9.95 26.27
N SER A 221 0.74 9.35 26.79
CA SER A 221 0.70 7.91 27.07
C SER A 221 0.68 7.12 25.76
N LEU A 222 1.61 6.18 25.59
CA LEU A 222 1.55 5.24 24.48
C LEU A 222 0.29 4.38 24.54
N ASP A 223 -0.18 4.04 25.74
CA ASP A 223 -1.37 3.20 25.91
C ASP A 223 -2.62 3.93 25.37
N ASP A 224 -2.74 5.26 25.55
CA ASP A 224 -3.83 6.07 24.98
C ASP A 224 -3.81 6.08 23.43
N VAL A 225 -2.62 6.07 22.84
CA VAL A 225 -2.44 5.97 21.38
C VAL A 225 -2.83 4.58 20.88
N LEU A 226 -2.41 3.53 21.58
CA LEU A 226 -2.74 2.15 21.25
C LEU A 226 -4.24 1.87 21.38
N ASP A 227 -4.89 2.43 22.40
CA ASP A 227 -6.33 2.31 22.58
C ASP A 227 -7.09 3.05 21.47
N LEU A 228 -6.65 4.25 21.07
CA LEU A 228 -7.20 4.92 19.88
C LEU A 228 -7.07 4.06 18.61
N ILE A 229 -5.94 3.36 18.43
CA ILE A 229 -5.74 2.44 17.30
C ILE A 229 -6.71 1.26 17.38
N LYS A 230 -6.87 0.63 18.56
CA LYS A 230 -7.82 -0.48 18.77
C LYS A 230 -9.25 -0.05 18.47
N ASP A 231 -9.64 1.13 18.96
CA ASP A 231 -10.98 1.70 18.72
C ASP A 231 -11.22 1.90 17.22
N ARG A 232 -10.31 2.59 16.53
CA ARG A 232 -10.44 2.87 15.09
C ARG A 232 -10.40 1.61 14.22
N ARG A 233 -9.61 0.62 14.62
CA ARG A 233 -9.60 -0.71 13.99
C ARG A 233 -10.98 -1.37 14.05
N SER A 234 -11.66 -1.26 15.18
CA SER A 234 -13.00 -1.86 15.38
C SER A 234 -14.14 -1.11 14.66
N MET A 235 -13.96 0.19 14.38
CA MET A 235 -14.99 1.03 13.78
C MET A 235 -15.16 0.77 12.28
N ILE A 236 -16.35 0.34 11.84
CA ILE A 236 -16.68 0.13 10.41
C ILE A 236 -16.57 1.42 9.58
N SER A 237 -16.89 2.58 10.17
CA SER A 237 -16.80 3.88 9.50
C SER A 237 -15.36 4.35 9.22
N VAL A 238 -14.37 3.72 9.84
CA VAL A 238 -12.96 4.01 9.61
C VAL A 238 -12.47 3.10 8.49
N ARG A 239 -12.02 3.68 7.38
CA ARG A 239 -11.42 2.91 6.28
C ARG A 239 -10.04 2.40 6.68
N LYS A 240 -9.73 1.16 6.34
CA LYS A 240 -8.42 0.55 6.60
C LYS A 240 -7.61 0.60 5.33
N GLU A 241 -6.40 1.14 5.41
CA GLU A 241 -5.48 1.20 4.28
C GLU A 241 -4.11 0.64 4.66
N ILE A 242 -3.45 0.03 3.69
CA ILE A 242 -2.02 -0.30 3.74
C ILE A 242 -1.33 0.60 2.73
N TRP A 243 -0.29 1.30 3.17
CA TRP A 243 0.55 2.10 2.29
C TRP A 243 1.91 1.42 2.18
N ILE A 244 2.30 1.14 0.95
CA ILE A 244 3.62 0.59 0.60
C ILE A 244 4.39 1.70 -0.08
N VAL A 245 5.39 2.25 0.61
CA VAL A 245 6.16 3.42 0.18
C VAL A 245 7.56 2.97 -0.23
N ILE A 246 7.87 3.09 -1.52
CA ILE A 246 9.10 2.56 -2.12
C ILE A 246 9.83 3.69 -2.85
N GLY A 247 10.87 4.25 -2.23
CA GLY A 247 11.76 5.22 -2.88
C GLY A 247 12.93 4.54 -3.57
N ASN A 248 13.42 5.07 -4.69
CA ASN A 248 14.66 4.63 -5.36
C ASN A 248 14.79 3.11 -5.63
N ALA A 249 13.69 2.35 -5.61
CA ALA A 249 13.68 0.90 -5.77
C ALA A 249 12.58 0.37 -6.70
N PHE A 250 11.56 1.19 -6.98
CA PHE A 250 10.51 0.83 -7.94
C PHE A 250 10.05 2.10 -8.67
N SER A 251 10.10 2.11 -10.01
CA SER A 251 9.56 3.21 -10.83
C SER A 251 8.22 2.83 -11.45
N LYS A 252 7.22 3.70 -11.30
CA LYS A 252 5.92 3.56 -12.00
C LYS A 252 6.11 3.68 -13.49
N LYS A 253 6.84 4.68 -13.97
CA LYS A 253 7.05 4.91 -15.41
C LYS A 253 7.75 3.73 -16.06
N HIS A 254 8.79 3.20 -15.42
CA HIS A 254 9.44 1.98 -15.92
C HIS A 254 8.44 0.82 -15.97
N PHE A 255 7.66 0.63 -14.91
CA PHE A 255 6.68 -0.45 -14.81
C PHE A 255 5.65 -0.36 -15.94
N GLU A 256 5.04 0.81 -16.15
CA GLU A 256 4.03 0.99 -17.19
C GLU A 256 4.59 0.82 -18.61
N ASN A 257 5.84 1.23 -18.85
CA ASN A 257 6.49 1.06 -20.14
C ASN A 257 6.72 -0.41 -20.51
N GLN A 258 6.94 -1.28 -19.51
CA GLN A 258 7.11 -2.72 -19.72
C GLN A 258 5.84 -3.38 -20.26
N PHE A 259 4.67 -2.81 -19.95
CA PHE A 259 3.34 -3.24 -20.44
C PHE A 259 2.74 -2.27 -21.46
N SER A 260 3.58 -1.80 -22.39
CA SER A 260 3.16 -0.99 -23.55
C SER A 260 3.03 -1.82 -24.83
N GLY A 261 3.23 -3.13 -24.78
CA GLY A 261 3.11 -4.01 -25.94
C GLY A 261 3.55 -5.45 -25.69
N ILE A 262 3.02 -6.36 -26.50
CA ILE A 262 3.29 -7.80 -26.42
C ILE A 262 4.78 -8.07 -26.69
N GLY A 263 5.41 -8.89 -25.83
CA GLY A 263 6.81 -9.30 -25.97
C GLY A 263 7.86 -8.34 -25.42
N LYS A 264 7.45 -7.20 -24.83
CA LYS A 264 8.35 -6.22 -24.20
C LYS A 264 8.49 -6.37 -22.68
N ILE A 265 7.63 -7.18 -22.06
CA ILE A 265 7.56 -7.29 -20.60
C ILE A 265 8.76 -8.11 -20.09
N SER A 266 9.60 -7.51 -19.24
CA SER A 266 10.64 -8.25 -18.51
C SER A 266 10.02 -9.23 -17.51
N ALA A 267 10.68 -10.37 -17.30
CA ALA A 267 10.20 -11.38 -16.34
C ALA A 267 10.03 -10.80 -14.93
N GLU A 268 10.92 -9.89 -14.53
CA GLU A 268 10.85 -9.21 -13.24
C GLU A 268 9.63 -8.28 -13.13
N SER A 269 9.31 -7.52 -14.18
CA SER A 269 8.12 -6.66 -14.18
C SER A 269 6.83 -7.49 -14.18
N LEU A 270 6.82 -8.63 -14.85
CA LEU A 270 5.68 -9.56 -14.82
C LEU A 270 5.47 -10.15 -13.41
N GLN A 271 6.55 -10.54 -12.73
CA GLN A 271 6.49 -10.99 -11.34
C GLN A 271 5.99 -9.89 -10.41
N ALA A 272 6.49 -8.66 -10.56
CA ALA A 272 6.02 -7.51 -9.78
C ALA A 272 4.51 -7.28 -9.98
N TYR A 273 4.01 -7.36 -11.21
CA TYR A 273 2.57 -7.27 -11.47
C TYR A 273 1.79 -8.37 -10.73
N GLN A 274 2.23 -9.63 -10.83
CA GLN A 274 1.53 -10.75 -10.21
C GLN A 274 1.46 -10.60 -8.69
N LEU A 275 2.54 -10.10 -8.08
CA LEU A 275 2.59 -9.82 -6.65
C LEU A 275 1.61 -8.71 -6.26
N ILE A 276 1.61 -7.59 -6.99
CA ILE A 276 0.69 -6.47 -6.75
C ILE A 276 -0.76 -6.95 -6.87
N ASP A 277 -1.10 -7.61 -7.98
CA ASP A 277 -2.45 -8.11 -8.23
C ASP A 277 -2.92 -9.09 -7.14
N THR A 278 -2.05 -10.02 -6.74
CA THR A 278 -2.33 -10.95 -5.64
C THR A 278 -2.59 -10.21 -4.33
N TRP A 279 -1.78 -9.21 -4.01
CA TRP A 279 -1.95 -8.47 -2.76
C TRP A 279 -3.20 -7.59 -2.75
N LEU A 280 -3.53 -6.96 -3.88
CA LEU A 280 -4.77 -6.21 -4.04
C LEU A 280 -5.99 -7.11 -3.84
N LEU A 281 -6.00 -8.30 -4.44
CA LEU A 281 -7.09 -9.27 -4.26
C LEU A 281 -7.19 -9.76 -2.81
N GLN A 282 -6.06 -10.08 -2.17
CA GLN A 282 -6.04 -10.53 -0.79
C GLN A 282 -6.52 -9.43 0.17
N ALA A 283 -6.03 -8.20 0.04
CA ALA A 283 -6.45 -7.09 0.89
C ALA A 283 -7.93 -6.73 0.66
N SER A 284 -8.39 -6.74 -0.59
CA SER A 284 -9.80 -6.50 -0.92
C SER A 284 -10.75 -7.52 -0.28
N SER A 285 -10.31 -8.77 -0.08
CA SER A 285 -11.11 -9.79 0.62
C SER A 285 -11.37 -9.46 2.10
N TYR A 286 -10.59 -8.54 2.66
CA TYR A 286 -10.70 -8.04 4.02
C TYR A 286 -11.22 -6.59 4.11
N ASP A 287 -11.71 -6.03 3.00
CA ASP A 287 -12.13 -4.62 2.89
C ASP A 287 -11.01 -3.62 3.26
N ILE A 288 -9.78 -3.93 2.84
CA ILE A 288 -8.60 -3.09 3.03
C ILE A 288 -8.15 -2.54 1.68
N ASP A 289 -7.93 -1.23 1.62
CA ASP A 289 -7.32 -0.60 0.44
C ASP A 289 -5.78 -0.68 0.52
N VAL A 290 -5.11 -0.83 -0.61
CA VAL A 290 -3.64 -0.85 -0.67
C VAL A 290 -3.16 0.19 -1.67
N LYS A 291 -2.22 1.03 -1.27
CA LYS A 291 -1.61 2.06 -2.12
C LYS A 291 -0.11 1.87 -2.18
N PHE A 292 0.42 1.89 -3.39
CA PHE A 292 1.85 1.85 -3.67
C PHE A 292 2.30 3.27 -4.00
N PHE A 293 3.06 3.88 -3.12
CA PHE A 293 3.74 5.15 -3.39
C PHE A 293 5.15 4.84 -3.85
N VAL A 294 5.48 5.22 -5.09
CA VAL A 294 6.72 4.79 -5.74
C VAL A 294 7.43 5.96 -6.40
N SER A 295 8.68 5.76 -6.79
CA SER A 295 9.40 6.68 -7.68
C SER A 295 8.63 6.86 -8.99
N ASP A 296 8.67 8.08 -9.53
CA ASP A 296 8.13 8.37 -10.87
C ASP A 296 8.89 7.58 -11.94
#